data_AF-A0A9X7Y5L9-F1
#
_entry.id   AF-A0A9X7Y5L9-F1
#
_cell.length_a   1.000
_cell.length_b   1.000
_cell.length_c   1.000
_cell.angle_alpha   90.00
_cell.angle_beta   90.00
_cell.angle_gamma   90.00
#
_symmetry.space_group_name_H-M   'P 1'
#
loop_
_entity.id
_entity.type
_entity.pdbx_description
1 polymer ?
#
loop_
_entity_poly.entity_id
_entity_poly.type
_entity_poly.pdbx_seq_one_letter_code
_entity_poly.pdbx_strand_id
1 'polypeptide(L)'
;MVSAIGFYMMLALQESGIQEPIAVVDCFKGGTSASVWIKEADLARDADLKDAFLDKYHETIAGKSWEDFDRETKAYNLTVEKHNRDLAKYLKMHPDTSLSTAKNIVGHTPWPPPYRPDLYTRPSGLNETMLKQIEFGVFNQMVWYQGENDTDRAKYYDKLLPLLIHTWRQTLHDPSLPVKLIQLPGYADYPDNSGAEIRQTQLVVSRTVPQVDLVSFIDGGEEHNIHPTNKGTMGMRLGKIMAGDDYAGTPYVEKMDASSEGTKFRFVFKIARCQKLHLEKETYLKVKYFDKKVEQIKLNADNLQNNKLILELDDLPKEISYAYENYPHHIGLYNELNYPLSPFRVGFIKKVM
;
A
#
# COMPACT_ATOMS: atom_id res chain seq x y z
N MET A 1 -22.37 4.51 -4.44
CA MET A 1 -21.83 4.20 -5.78
C MET A 1 -20.61 3.36 -5.50
N VAL A 2 -20.69 2.05 -5.65
CA VAL A 2 -19.63 1.16 -5.19
C VAL A 2 -18.40 1.27 -6.09
N SER A 3 -17.21 1.25 -5.49
CA SER A 3 -15.96 1.19 -6.25
C SER A 3 -15.90 -0.05 -7.15
N ALA A 4 -15.17 0.01 -8.26
CA ALA A 4 -15.04 -1.14 -9.15
C ALA A 4 -14.46 -2.39 -8.44
N ILE A 5 -13.52 -2.21 -7.52
CA ILE A 5 -12.98 -3.31 -6.68
C ILE A 5 -14.09 -3.86 -5.77
N GLY A 6 -14.87 -2.98 -5.13
CA GLY A 6 -15.99 -3.38 -4.29
C GLY A 6 -17.05 -4.17 -5.06
N PHE A 7 -17.33 -3.80 -6.31
CA PHE A 7 -18.23 -4.56 -7.19
C PHE A 7 -17.74 -5.99 -7.42
N TYR A 8 -16.50 -6.18 -7.87
CA TYR A 8 -15.95 -7.51 -8.11
C TYR A 8 -15.75 -8.31 -6.81
N MET A 9 -15.47 -7.65 -5.70
CA MET A 9 -15.46 -8.28 -4.37
C MET A 9 -16.84 -8.86 -4.02
N MET A 10 -17.92 -8.10 -4.20
CA MET A 10 -19.28 -8.61 -3.97
C MET A 10 -19.62 -9.77 -4.91
N LEU A 11 -19.22 -9.70 -6.18
CA LEU A 11 -19.41 -10.79 -7.14
C LEU A 11 -18.71 -12.06 -6.65
N ALA A 12 -17.44 -11.97 -6.24
CA ALA A 12 -16.70 -13.11 -5.70
C ALA A 12 -17.34 -13.67 -4.42
N LEU A 13 -17.83 -12.82 -3.50
CA LEU A 13 -18.53 -13.28 -2.30
C LEU A 13 -19.81 -14.09 -2.65
N GLN A 14 -20.56 -13.66 -3.67
CA GLN A 14 -21.71 -14.41 -4.17
C GLN A 14 -21.31 -15.73 -4.83
N GLU A 15 -20.23 -15.74 -5.63
CA GLU A 15 -19.68 -16.95 -6.25
C GLU A 15 -19.17 -17.97 -5.21
N SER A 16 -18.65 -17.49 -4.08
CA SER A 16 -18.28 -18.30 -2.91
C SER A 16 -19.48 -18.86 -2.13
N GLY A 17 -20.71 -18.56 -2.55
CA GLY A 17 -21.92 -19.16 -2.03
C GLY A 17 -22.55 -18.44 -0.84
N ILE A 18 -22.10 -17.22 -0.49
CA ILE A 18 -22.77 -16.38 0.52
C ILE A 18 -24.16 -15.99 0.01
N GLN A 19 -25.20 -16.52 0.67
CA GLN A 19 -26.61 -16.32 0.29
C GLN A 19 -27.27 -15.18 1.06
N GLU A 20 -26.67 -14.73 2.15
CA GLU A 20 -27.14 -13.60 2.93
C GLU A 20 -27.01 -12.28 2.15
N PRO A 21 -27.87 -11.29 2.42
CA PRO A 21 -27.73 -9.96 1.83
C PRO A 21 -26.36 -9.35 2.14
N ILE A 22 -25.60 -9.04 1.09
CA ILE A 22 -24.32 -8.34 1.21
C ILE A 22 -24.57 -6.84 1.14
N ALA A 23 -24.26 -6.13 2.23
CA ALA A 23 -24.28 -4.67 2.28
C ALA A 23 -22.85 -4.12 2.25
N VAL A 24 -22.61 -3.11 1.40
CA VAL A 24 -21.34 -2.38 1.33
C VAL A 24 -21.61 -0.92 1.62
N VAL A 25 -20.85 -0.35 2.55
CA VAL A 25 -20.88 1.07 2.88
C VAL A 25 -19.63 1.73 2.31
N ASP A 26 -19.83 2.59 1.31
CA ASP A 26 -18.77 3.36 0.69
C ASP A 26 -18.32 4.50 1.63
N CYS A 27 -17.18 4.33 2.30
CA CYS A 27 -16.56 5.36 3.13
C CYS A 27 -15.13 5.64 2.62
N PHE A 28 -15.03 6.22 1.42
CA PHE A 28 -13.74 6.46 0.78
C PHE A 28 -13.68 7.82 0.07
N LYS A 29 -12.46 8.34 -0.06
CA LYS A 29 -12.15 9.55 -0.83
C LYS A 29 -10.71 9.45 -1.35
N GLY A 30 -10.55 9.52 -2.67
CA GLY A 30 -9.23 9.49 -3.31
C GLY A 30 -8.39 10.73 -2.99
N GLY A 31 -7.07 10.61 -3.14
CA GLY A 31 -6.13 11.71 -2.90
C GLY A 31 -5.97 12.08 -1.42
N THR A 32 -6.17 11.12 -0.51
CA THR A 32 -6.13 11.38 0.92
C THR A 32 -4.98 10.63 1.59
N SER A 33 -4.29 11.30 2.52
CA SER A 33 -3.38 10.68 3.47
C SER A 33 -4.19 9.96 4.56
N ALA A 34 -3.66 8.90 5.17
CA ALA A 34 -4.27 8.27 6.34
C ALA A 34 -4.55 9.27 7.48
N SER A 35 -3.77 10.35 7.59
CA SER A 35 -3.96 11.40 8.61
C SER A 35 -5.32 12.10 8.53
N VAL A 36 -5.98 12.16 7.36
CA VAL A 36 -7.30 12.80 7.25
C VAL A 36 -8.42 11.96 7.89
N TRP A 37 -8.15 10.68 8.15
CA TRP A 37 -9.08 9.69 8.69
C TRP A 37 -8.87 9.39 10.17
N ILE A 38 -7.84 9.98 10.78
CA ILE A 38 -7.49 9.83 12.21
C ILE A 38 -8.00 11.04 12.98
N LYS A 39 -8.42 10.86 14.24
CA LYS A 39 -8.83 11.98 15.12
C LYS A 39 -7.64 12.88 15.42
N GLU A 40 -7.87 14.19 15.48
CA GLU A 40 -6.80 15.17 15.70
C GLU A 40 -6.09 14.94 17.03
N ALA A 41 -6.86 14.65 18.08
CA ALA A 41 -6.33 14.34 19.40
C ALA A 41 -5.43 13.09 19.42
N ASP A 42 -5.67 12.12 18.53
CA ASP A 42 -4.84 10.91 18.43
C ASP A 42 -3.55 11.18 17.66
N LEU A 43 -3.61 11.98 16.58
CA LEU A 43 -2.42 12.47 15.89
C LEU A 43 -1.54 13.32 16.81
N ALA A 44 -2.14 14.17 17.64
CA ALA A 44 -1.43 15.08 18.54
C ALA A 44 -0.67 14.38 19.68
N ARG A 45 -0.96 13.09 19.96
CA ARG A 45 -0.29 12.31 21.02
C ARG A 45 1.09 11.81 20.63
N ASP A 46 1.36 11.62 19.34
CA ASP A 46 2.69 11.27 18.85
C ASP A 46 3.37 12.53 18.30
N ALA A 47 4.52 12.89 18.86
CA ALA A 47 5.21 14.13 18.52
C ALA A 47 5.60 14.20 17.02
N ASP A 48 5.98 13.07 16.43
CA ASP A 48 6.39 13.01 15.03
C ASP A 48 5.18 13.17 14.10
N LEU A 49 4.05 12.54 14.44
CA LEU A 49 2.80 12.69 13.68
C LEU A 49 2.22 14.09 13.82
N LYS A 50 2.26 14.67 15.03
CA LYS A 50 1.81 16.04 15.29
C LYS A 50 2.60 17.03 14.45
N ASP A 51 3.93 16.97 14.49
CA ASP A 51 4.81 17.83 13.69
C ASP A 51 4.53 17.67 12.19
N ALA A 52 4.50 16.43 11.71
CA ALA A 52 4.37 16.14 10.29
C ALA A 52 3.01 16.53 9.70
N PHE A 53 1.91 16.31 10.43
CA PHE A 53 0.55 16.41 9.89
C PHE A 53 -0.26 17.58 10.46
N LEU A 54 -0.06 17.98 11.72
CA LEU A 54 -0.85 19.03 12.36
C LEU A 54 -0.12 20.39 12.37
N ASP A 55 1.11 20.44 12.85
CA ASP A 55 1.81 21.72 13.08
C ASP A 55 2.01 22.48 11.77
N LYS A 56 2.57 21.81 10.75
CA LYS A 56 2.70 22.38 9.40
C LYS A 56 1.36 22.86 8.84
N TYR A 57 0.27 22.13 9.08
CA TYR A 57 -1.05 22.53 8.62
C TYR A 57 -1.51 23.81 9.31
N HIS A 58 -1.50 23.84 10.64
CA HIS A 58 -1.92 24.99 11.45
C HIS A 58 -1.07 26.23 11.18
N GLU A 59 0.25 26.08 11.08
CA GLU A 59 1.17 27.17 10.71
C GLU A 59 0.84 27.74 9.33
N THR A 60 0.51 26.88 8.35
CA THR A 60 0.22 27.34 6.98
C THR A 60 -1.10 28.10 6.87
N ILE A 61 -2.11 27.73 7.68
CA ILE A 61 -3.42 28.39 7.65
C ILE A 61 -3.53 29.58 8.61
N ALA A 62 -2.59 29.71 9.56
CA ALA A 62 -2.61 30.77 10.57
C ALA A 62 -2.59 32.16 9.93
N GLY A 63 -3.49 33.03 10.40
CA GLY A 63 -3.56 34.43 9.97
C GLY A 63 -4.17 34.67 8.58
N LYS A 64 -4.56 33.62 7.84
CA LYS A 64 -5.22 33.76 6.53
C LYS A 64 -6.71 34.07 6.68
N SER A 65 -7.20 35.00 5.87
CA SER A 65 -8.63 35.24 5.69
C SER A 65 -9.24 34.28 4.67
N TRP A 66 -10.57 34.21 4.60
CA TRP A 66 -11.27 33.48 3.53
C TRP A 66 -10.90 33.98 2.13
N GLU A 67 -10.67 35.29 1.97
CA GLU A 67 -10.23 35.87 0.71
C GLU A 67 -8.83 35.39 0.30
N ASP A 68 -7.92 35.20 1.28
CA ASP A 68 -6.58 34.66 1.01
C ASP A 68 -6.67 33.22 0.54
N PHE A 69 -7.47 32.39 1.21
CA PHE A 69 -7.70 31.02 0.79
C PHE A 69 -8.30 30.96 -0.62
N ASP A 70 -9.31 31.79 -0.91
CA ASP A 70 -9.98 31.80 -2.22
C ASP A 70 -9.03 32.25 -3.34
N ARG A 71 -8.18 33.23 -3.05
CA ARG A 71 -7.11 33.67 -3.97
C ARG A 71 -6.12 32.54 -4.26
N GLU A 72 -5.66 31.83 -3.24
CA GLU A 72 -4.73 30.69 -3.40
C GLU A 72 -5.37 29.53 -4.17
N THR A 73 -6.62 29.17 -3.85
CA THR A 73 -7.36 28.13 -4.57
C THR A 73 -7.58 28.52 -6.02
N LYS A 74 -7.94 29.78 -6.30
CA LYS A 74 -8.08 30.26 -7.68
C LYS A 74 -6.77 30.17 -8.45
N ALA A 75 -5.65 30.57 -7.84
CA ALA A 75 -4.33 30.46 -8.45
C ALA A 75 -3.97 28.99 -8.75
N TYR A 76 -4.20 28.08 -7.80
CA TYR A 76 -3.99 26.65 -7.99
C TYR A 76 -4.86 26.07 -9.12
N ASN A 77 -6.16 26.41 -9.15
CA ASN A 77 -7.08 25.94 -10.18
C ASN A 77 -6.65 26.38 -11.58
N LEU A 78 -6.13 27.60 -11.74
CA LEU A 78 -5.57 28.06 -13.01
C LEU A 78 -4.37 27.21 -13.46
N THR A 79 -3.52 26.79 -12.52
CA THR A 79 -2.38 25.89 -12.81
C THR A 79 -2.87 24.50 -13.20
N VAL A 80 -3.87 23.94 -12.51
CA VAL A 80 -4.49 22.64 -12.85
C VAL A 80 -5.16 22.71 -14.22
N GLU A 81 -5.93 23.77 -14.51
CA GLU A 81 -6.58 23.96 -15.80
C GLU A 81 -5.57 24.07 -16.94
N LYS A 82 -4.48 24.82 -16.73
CA LYS A 82 -3.39 24.92 -17.71
C LYS A 82 -2.79 23.54 -17.96
N HIS A 83 -2.45 22.81 -16.91
CA HIS A 83 -1.91 21.46 -17.02
C HIS A 83 -2.86 20.53 -17.79
N ASN A 84 -4.16 20.52 -17.45
CA ASN A 84 -5.15 19.68 -18.11
C ASN A 84 -5.30 20.04 -19.60
N ARG A 85 -5.26 21.34 -19.96
CA ARG A 85 -5.27 21.78 -21.37
C ARG A 85 -4.02 21.31 -22.10
N ASP A 86 -2.85 21.44 -21.49
CA ASP A 86 -1.57 21.03 -22.07
C ASP A 86 -1.54 19.50 -22.28
N LEU A 87 -2.02 18.72 -21.29
CA LEU A 87 -2.10 17.26 -21.37
C LEU A 87 -3.10 16.80 -22.44
N ALA A 88 -4.30 17.38 -22.47
CA ALA A 88 -5.30 17.05 -23.48
C ALA A 88 -4.81 17.38 -24.90
N LYS A 89 -4.12 18.52 -25.07
CA LYS A 89 -3.49 18.90 -26.34
C LYS A 89 -2.42 17.89 -26.75
N TYR A 90 -1.56 17.48 -25.82
CA TYR A 90 -0.50 16.50 -26.06
C TYR A 90 -1.07 15.14 -26.48
N LEU A 91 -2.02 14.59 -25.71
CA LEU A 91 -2.66 13.30 -26.03
C LEU A 91 -3.41 13.33 -27.37
N LYS A 92 -3.99 14.48 -27.74
CA LYS A 92 -4.62 14.65 -29.06
C LYS A 92 -3.61 14.64 -30.21
N MET A 93 -2.42 15.22 -30.01
CA MET A 93 -1.35 15.23 -31.02
C MET A 93 -0.59 13.90 -31.10
N HIS A 94 -0.61 13.12 -30.02
CA HIS A 94 0.10 11.85 -29.90
C HIS A 94 -0.83 10.74 -29.35
N PRO A 95 -1.84 10.31 -30.12
CA PRO A 95 -2.90 9.41 -29.63
C PRO A 95 -2.40 8.03 -29.19
N ASP A 96 -1.28 7.57 -29.76
CA ASP A 96 -0.66 6.28 -29.40
C ASP A 96 0.23 6.37 -28.16
N THR A 97 0.38 7.56 -27.58
CA THR A 97 1.21 7.76 -26.39
C THR A 97 0.46 7.34 -25.13
N SER A 98 1.10 6.50 -24.32
CA SER A 98 0.55 6.13 -23.02
C SER A 98 0.45 7.35 -22.10
N LEU A 99 -0.49 7.29 -21.14
CA LEU A 99 -0.62 8.33 -20.13
C LEU A 99 0.68 8.55 -19.33
N SER A 100 1.48 7.50 -19.17
CA SER A 100 2.86 7.55 -18.66
C SER A 100 3.69 8.61 -19.37
N THR A 101 3.94 8.37 -20.66
CA THR A 101 4.86 9.16 -21.46
C THR A 101 4.36 10.60 -21.57
N ALA A 102 3.04 10.77 -21.64
CA ALA A 102 2.42 12.09 -21.61
C ALA A 102 2.71 12.86 -20.31
N LYS A 103 2.65 12.21 -19.13
CA LYS A 103 3.00 12.82 -17.84
C LYS A 103 4.49 13.17 -17.74
N ASN A 104 5.38 12.33 -18.27
CA ASN A 104 6.80 12.63 -18.29
C ASN A 104 7.16 13.86 -19.15
N ILE A 105 6.34 14.16 -20.15
CA ILE A 105 6.56 15.29 -21.07
C ILE A 105 5.85 16.56 -20.61
N VAL A 106 4.58 16.45 -20.19
CA VAL A 106 3.73 17.58 -19.80
C VAL A 106 3.89 17.94 -18.32
N GLY A 107 4.42 17.02 -17.52
CA GLY A 107 4.48 17.08 -16.06
C GLY A 107 3.36 16.26 -15.41
N HIS A 108 3.45 16.09 -14.10
CA HIS A 108 2.38 15.48 -13.31
C HIS A 108 1.28 16.49 -13.02
N THR A 109 0.07 15.99 -12.76
CA THR A 109 -1.05 16.83 -12.30
C THR A 109 -0.60 17.62 -11.06
N PRO A 110 -0.80 18.95 -11.02
CA PRO A 110 -0.52 19.74 -9.84
C PRO A 110 -1.35 19.19 -8.67
N TRP A 111 -0.67 18.63 -7.68
CA TRP A 111 -1.26 18.04 -6.48
C TRP A 111 -0.21 18.08 -5.36
N PRO A 112 -0.59 18.33 -4.09
CA PRO A 112 -1.95 18.59 -3.58
C PRO A 112 -2.41 20.05 -3.75
N PRO A 113 -3.71 20.34 -3.57
CA PRO A 113 -4.20 21.71 -3.44
C PRO A 113 -3.63 22.41 -2.19
N PRO A 114 -3.63 23.76 -2.16
CA PRO A 114 -3.27 24.53 -0.96
C PRO A 114 -4.10 24.13 0.27
N TYR A 115 -3.50 24.19 1.45
CA TYR A 115 -4.23 23.89 2.70
C TYR A 115 -5.35 24.88 2.96
N ARG A 116 -6.52 24.34 3.36
CA ARG A 116 -7.66 25.13 3.82
C ARG A 116 -8.45 24.41 4.92
N PRO A 117 -9.18 25.13 5.78
CA PRO A 117 -10.06 24.55 6.81
C PRO A 117 -11.27 23.76 6.27
N ASP A 118 -11.76 24.13 5.09
CA ASP A 118 -12.94 23.56 4.45
C ASP A 118 -12.63 22.42 3.45
N LEU A 119 -11.35 22.11 3.23
CA LEU A 119 -10.96 21.03 2.33
C LEU A 119 -10.93 19.68 3.03
N TYR A 120 -11.46 18.67 2.35
CA TYR A 120 -11.48 17.28 2.82
C TYR A 120 -10.09 16.67 3.05
N THR A 121 -9.04 17.26 2.48
CA THR A 121 -7.65 16.83 2.63
C THR A 121 -7.00 17.35 3.91
N ARG A 122 -7.67 18.17 4.71
CA ARG A 122 -7.14 18.60 6.01
C ARG A 122 -6.99 17.39 6.96
N PRO A 123 -6.00 17.40 7.87
CA PRO A 123 -5.91 16.41 8.93
C PRO A 123 -7.25 16.27 9.66
N SER A 124 -7.63 15.03 9.95
CA SER A 124 -8.90 14.68 10.61
C SER A 124 -10.20 15.04 9.90
N GLY A 125 -10.14 15.70 8.72
CA GLY A 125 -11.33 16.18 8.02
C GLY A 125 -12.33 15.07 7.68
N LEU A 126 -11.87 13.93 7.17
CA LEU A 126 -12.74 12.80 6.81
C LEU A 126 -13.07 11.88 7.98
N ASN A 127 -12.26 11.90 9.04
CA ASN A 127 -12.69 11.32 10.31
C ASN A 127 -14.02 11.95 10.76
N GLU A 128 -14.09 13.28 10.73
CA GLU A 128 -15.25 14.04 11.20
C GLU A 128 -16.43 14.01 10.22
N THR A 129 -16.15 14.15 8.93
CA THR A 129 -17.18 14.37 7.91
C THR A 129 -17.66 13.11 7.21
N MET A 130 -16.91 12.00 7.30
CA MET A 130 -17.30 10.71 6.69
C MET A 130 -17.35 9.58 7.71
N LEU A 131 -16.26 9.28 8.41
CA LEU A 131 -16.21 8.12 9.32
C LEU A 131 -17.22 8.23 10.47
N LYS A 132 -17.33 9.39 11.12
CA LYS A 132 -18.31 9.59 12.19
C LYS A 132 -19.76 9.46 11.71
N GLN A 133 -20.04 9.66 10.43
CA GLN A 133 -21.41 9.52 9.90
C GLN A 133 -21.89 8.06 9.88
N ILE A 134 -20.97 7.10 10.06
CA ILE A 134 -21.26 5.66 10.08
C ILE A 134 -20.93 5.02 11.44
N GLU A 135 -20.68 5.81 12.49
CA GLU A 135 -20.21 5.31 13.80
C GLU A 135 -21.19 4.36 14.51
N PHE A 136 -22.49 4.49 14.22
CA PHE A 136 -23.53 3.61 14.76
C PHE A 136 -23.82 2.37 13.91
N GLY A 137 -23.08 2.19 12.81
CA GLY A 137 -23.18 0.99 11.98
C GLY A 137 -22.51 -0.21 12.62
N VAL A 138 -23.04 -1.41 12.38
CA VAL A 138 -22.40 -2.68 12.75
C VAL A 138 -21.84 -3.30 11.49
N PHE A 139 -20.54 -3.59 11.49
CA PHE A 139 -19.81 -4.08 10.32
C PHE A 139 -19.15 -5.41 10.63
N ASN A 140 -19.15 -6.34 9.68
CA ASN A 140 -18.45 -7.62 9.83
C ASN A 140 -16.97 -7.51 9.49
N GLN A 141 -16.61 -6.66 8.53
CA GLN A 141 -15.26 -6.49 8.03
C GLN A 141 -15.06 -5.06 7.52
N MET A 142 -13.84 -4.55 7.66
CA MET A 142 -13.37 -3.29 7.09
C MET A 142 -12.38 -3.56 5.96
N VAL A 143 -12.50 -2.88 4.84
CA VAL A 143 -11.49 -2.91 3.77
C VAL A 143 -10.74 -1.58 3.75
N TRP A 144 -9.43 -1.62 3.89
CA TRP A 144 -8.58 -0.43 3.82
C TRP A 144 -7.65 -0.52 2.62
N TYR A 145 -7.88 0.33 1.62
CA TYR A 145 -7.00 0.49 0.46
C TYR A 145 -6.56 1.95 0.36
N GLN A 146 -5.38 2.23 0.93
CA GLN A 146 -4.73 3.52 0.85
C GLN A 146 -3.23 3.34 1.17
N GLY A 147 -2.44 4.27 0.65
CA GLY A 147 -1.05 4.53 1.06
C GLY A 147 -0.32 5.44 0.07
N GLU A 148 -0.89 5.61 -1.13
CA GLU A 148 -0.32 6.36 -2.25
C GLU A 148 0.02 7.80 -1.85
N ASN A 149 -0.90 8.49 -1.17
CA ASN A 149 -0.72 9.88 -0.76
C ASN A 149 0.12 10.04 0.53
N ASP A 150 0.63 8.94 1.10
CA ASP A 150 1.58 8.96 2.21
C ASP A 150 3.00 8.60 1.76
N THR A 151 3.24 8.33 0.47
CA THR A 151 4.57 8.01 -0.06
C THR A 151 5.60 9.14 0.13
N ASP A 152 5.20 10.40 -0.03
CA ASP A 152 6.04 11.57 0.30
C ASP A 152 6.46 11.64 1.77
N ARG A 153 5.79 10.86 2.64
CA ARG A 153 5.94 10.85 4.10
C ARG A 153 6.03 9.41 4.62
N ALA A 154 6.54 8.47 3.81
CA ALA A 154 6.47 7.04 4.08
C ALA A 154 7.06 6.63 5.43
N LYS A 155 8.10 7.36 5.89
CA LYS A 155 8.75 7.16 7.20
C LYS A 155 7.83 7.32 8.42
N TYR A 156 6.66 7.93 8.27
CA TYR A 156 5.67 8.08 9.34
C TYR A 156 4.55 7.03 9.26
N TYR A 157 4.46 6.27 8.17
CA TYR A 157 3.33 5.39 7.90
C TYR A 157 3.28 4.19 8.86
N ASP A 158 4.43 3.79 9.42
CA ASP A 158 4.55 2.74 10.43
C ASP A 158 3.86 3.09 11.75
N LYS A 159 3.78 4.37 12.08
CA LYS A 159 2.97 4.92 13.18
C LYS A 159 1.54 5.22 12.74
N LEU A 160 1.38 5.76 11.54
CA LEU A 160 0.09 6.28 11.05
C LEU A 160 -0.93 5.17 10.78
N LEU A 161 -0.53 4.10 10.08
CA LEU A 161 -1.43 3.01 9.72
C LEU A 161 -2.01 2.24 10.92
N PRO A 162 -1.23 1.80 11.93
CA PRO A 162 -1.83 1.15 13.11
C PRO A 162 -2.72 2.11 13.91
N LEU A 163 -2.35 3.40 13.98
CA LEU A 163 -3.19 4.42 14.62
C LEU A 163 -4.53 4.61 13.88
N LEU A 164 -4.52 4.55 12.54
CA LEU A 164 -5.73 4.57 11.73
C LEU A 164 -6.64 3.38 12.04
N ILE A 165 -6.10 2.17 12.03
CA ILE A 165 -6.87 0.96 12.33
C ILE A 165 -7.48 1.04 13.73
N HIS A 166 -6.69 1.50 14.71
CA HIS A 166 -7.18 1.73 16.07
C HIS A 166 -8.31 2.77 16.12
N THR A 167 -8.13 3.90 15.43
CA THR A 167 -9.13 4.98 15.39
C THR A 167 -10.45 4.51 14.79
N TRP A 168 -10.41 3.75 13.70
CA TRP A 168 -11.61 3.21 13.06
C TRP A 168 -12.31 2.20 13.95
N ARG A 169 -11.57 1.25 14.54
CA ARG A 169 -12.11 0.28 15.50
C ARG A 169 -12.80 0.95 16.71
N GLN A 170 -12.19 2.00 17.26
CA GLN A 170 -12.79 2.77 18.33
C GLN A 170 -14.05 3.53 17.89
N THR A 171 -14.01 4.14 16.70
CA THR A 171 -15.14 4.93 16.17
C THR A 171 -16.32 4.04 15.82
N LEU A 172 -16.07 2.82 15.33
CA LEU A 172 -17.09 1.82 15.01
C LEU A 172 -17.45 0.93 16.21
N HIS A 173 -16.94 1.23 17.41
CA HIS A 173 -17.20 0.51 18.64
C HIS A 173 -16.92 -1.01 18.61
N ASP A 174 -15.97 -1.44 17.76
CA ASP A 174 -15.54 -2.84 17.67
C ASP A 174 -13.99 -2.92 17.66
N PRO A 175 -13.35 -3.20 18.82
CA PRO A 175 -11.90 -3.33 18.93
C PRO A 175 -11.34 -4.55 18.19
N SER A 176 -12.19 -5.48 17.77
CA SER A 176 -11.82 -6.73 17.09
C SER A 176 -12.19 -6.75 15.60
N LEU A 177 -12.77 -5.66 15.07
CA LEU A 177 -13.25 -5.58 13.70
C LEU A 177 -12.17 -6.06 12.72
N PRO A 178 -12.41 -7.16 11.97
CA PRO A 178 -11.48 -7.66 10.98
C PRO A 178 -11.20 -6.64 9.90
N VAL A 179 -9.92 -6.50 9.54
CA VAL A 179 -9.46 -5.57 8.51
C VAL A 179 -8.84 -6.34 7.36
N LYS A 180 -9.32 -6.12 6.14
CA LYS A 180 -8.61 -6.49 4.91
C LYS A 180 -7.78 -5.30 4.47
N LEU A 181 -6.49 -5.36 4.74
CA LEU A 181 -5.52 -4.34 4.40
C LEU A 181 -4.98 -4.61 3.00
N ILE A 182 -5.30 -3.74 2.05
CA ILE A 182 -4.80 -3.86 0.68
C ILE A 182 -3.37 -3.34 0.62
N GLN A 183 -2.43 -4.21 0.21
CA GLN A 183 -1.06 -3.80 -0.06
C GLN A 183 -0.96 -3.22 -1.46
N LEU A 184 -0.34 -2.04 -1.58
CA LEU A 184 -0.34 -1.27 -2.82
C LEU A 184 0.24 -2.06 -4.01
N PRO A 185 -0.28 -1.85 -5.23
CA PRO A 185 0.38 -2.29 -6.46
C PRO A 185 1.68 -1.51 -6.70
N GLY A 186 2.44 -1.91 -7.72
CA GLY A 186 3.59 -1.15 -8.18
C GLY A 186 3.18 0.18 -8.83
N TYR A 187 3.96 1.24 -8.62
CA TYR A 187 3.88 2.51 -9.36
C TYR A 187 5.23 3.21 -9.28
N ALA A 188 5.84 3.55 -10.41
CA ALA A 188 7.23 3.97 -10.52
C ALA A 188 7.46 5.40 -10.01
N ASP A 189 6.48 6.29 -10.21
CA ASP A 189 6.67 7.74 -10.04
C ASP A 189 6.62 8.21 -8.57
N TYR A 190 6.65 7.30 -7.60
CA TYR A 190 6.82 7.67 -6.20
C TYR A 190 8.26 8.16 -5.93
N PRO A 191 8.48 9.02 -4.91
CA PRO A 191 9.83 9.45 -4.55
C PRO A 191 10.65 8.28 -4.01
N ASP A 192 11.92 8.20 -4.42
CA ASP A 192 12.89 7.18 -4.00
C ASP A 192 12.32 5.74 -4.09
N ASN A 193 12.21 5.02 -2.97
CA ASN A 193 11.55 3.71 -2.86
C ASN A 193 10.41 3.76 -1.84
N SER A 194 9.76 4.91 -1.69
CA SER A 194 8.69 5.12 -0.71
C SER A 194 7.50 4.19 -0.93
N GLY A 195 7.18 3.81 -2.17
CA GLY A 195 6.13 2.82 -2.44
C GLY A 195 6.47 1.45 -1.86
N ALA A 196 7.74 1.04 -1.92
CA ALA A 196 8.21 -0.20 -1.30
C ALA A 196 8.19 -0.12 0.23
N GLU A 197 8.51 1.05 0.80
CA GLU A 197 8.43 1.30 2.23
C GLU A 197 6.99 1.22 2.75
N ILE A 198 6.02 1.85 2.05
CA ILE A 198 4.59 1.72 2.35
C ILE A 198 4.16 0.25 2.33
N ARG A 199 4.53 -0.51 1.29
CA ARG A 199 4.20 -1.95 1.21
C ARG A 199 4.80 -2.77 2.34
N GLN A 200 6.04 -2.47 2.72
CA GLN A 200 6.71 -3.13 3.83
C GLN A 200 6.03 -2.82 5.16
N THR A 201 5.60 -1.58 5.36
CA THR A 201 4.81 -1.18 6.52
C THR A 201 3.45 -1.88 6.54
N GLN A 202 2.74 -1.97 5.41
CA GLN A 202 1.49 -2.71 5.30
C GLN A 202 1.66 -4.18 5.67
N LEU A 203 2.74 -4.81 5.21
CA LEU A 203 3.11 -6.17 5.62
C LEU A 203 3.37 -6.26 7.12
N VAL A 204 4.19 -5.37 7.69
CA VAL A 204 4.50 -5.38 9.13
C VAL A 204 3.23 -5.22 9.97
N VAL A 205 2.39 -4.23 9.65
CA VAL A 205 1.13 -3.95 10.37
C VAL A 205 0.18 -5.15 10.33
N SER A 206 0.04 -5.82 9.18
CA SER A 206 -0.77 -7.05 9.08
C SER A 206 -0.30 -8.20 9.99
N ARG A 207 0.96 -8.16 10.42
CA ARG A 207 1.55 -9.19 11.27
C ARG A 207 1.58 -8.81 12.75
N THR A 208 1.55 -7.52 13.06
CA THR A 208 1.68 -7.01 14.44
C THR A 208 0.36 -6.52 15.02
N VAL A 209 -0.61 -6.15 14.17
CA VAL A 209 -1.95 -5.74 14.60
C VAL A 209 -2.91 -6.94 14.45
N PRO A 210 -3.61 -7.35 15.53
CA PRO A 210 -4.55 -8.46 15.48
C PRO A 210 -5.71 -8.22 14.51
N GLN A 211 -6.25 -9.29 13.94
CA GLN A 211 -7.41 -9.26 13.02
C GLN A 211 -7.17 -8.37 11.78
N VAL A 212 -5.94 -8.38 11.24
CA VAL A 212 -5.58 -7.68 10.00
C VAL A 212 -5.02 -8.67 8.99
N ASP A 213 -5.70 -8.81 7.87
CA ASP A 213 -5.28 -9.67 6.77
C ASP A 213 -4.78 -8.84 5.59
N LEU A 214 -3.54 -9.10 5.18
CA LEU A 214 -2.96 -8.47 4.00
C LEU A 214 -3.51 -9.08 2.71
N VAL A 215 -3.93 -8.22 1.77
CA VAL A 215 -4.30 -8.59 0.40
C VAL A 215 -3.40 -7.82 -0.56
N SER A 216 -2.43 -8.51 -1.17
CA SER A 216 -1.48 -7.86 -2.07
C SER A 216 -1.97 -7.78 -3.50
N PHE A 217 -1.81 -6.59 -4.07
CA PHE A 217 -2.02 -6.29 -5.48
C PHE A 217 -0.70 -6.05 -6.23
N ILE A 218 0.43 -6.53 -5.69
CA ILE A 218 1.76 -6.29 -6.27
C ILE A 218 1.93 -6.82 -7.71
N ASP A 219 1.18 -7.85 -8.07
CA ASP A 219 1.16 -8.44 -9.42
C ASP A 219 0.19 -7.73 -10.39
N GLY A 220 -0.34 -6.58 -9.99
CA GLY A 220 -1.12 -5.67 -10.82
C GLY A 220 -0.56 -4.25 -10.78
N GLY A 221 -1.37 -3.30 -11.26
CA GLY A 221 -0.94 -1.92 -11.48
C GLY A 221 -0.26 -1.74 -12.84
N GLU A 222 -0.03 -0.47 -13.19
CA GLU A 222 0.77 -0.12 -14.35
C GLU A 222 1.82 0.91 -13.93
N GLU A 223 3.01 0.82 -14.55
CA GLU A 223 4.22 1.53 -14.14
C GLU A 223 4.00 3.02 -13.84
N HIS A 224 3.19 3.70 -14.65
CA HIS A 224 2.93 5.14 -14.50
C HIS A 224 1.43 5.48 -14.49
N ASN A 225 0.61 4.52 -14.09
CA ASN A 225 -0.78 4.76 -13.75
C ASN A 225 -1.05 4.34 -12.31
N ILE A 226 -1.15 5.34 -11.44
CA ILE A 226 -1.46 5.17 -10.02
C ILE A 226 -2.86 4.57 -9.78
N HIS A 227 -3.72 4.52 -10.80
CA HIS A 227 -5.05 3.93 -10.75
C HIS A 227 -5.13 2.68 -11.63
N PRO A 228 -4.75 1.49 -11.10
CA PRO A 228 -4.72 0.24 -11.88
C PRO A 228 -5.99 0.00 -12.69
N THR A 229 -5.90 -0.33 -13.97
CA THR A 229 -7.08 -0.57 -14.80
C THR A 229 -7.75 -1.92 -14.50
N ASN A 230 -6.95 -2.95 -14.19
CA ASN A 230 -7.46 -4.28 -13.87
C ASN A 230 -8.04 -4.36 -12.43
N LYS A 231 -9.25 -3.81 -12.25
CA LYS A 231 -10.00 -3.91 -10.99
C LYS A 231 -10.65 -5.28 -10.77
N GLY A 232 -10.85 -6.04 -11.85
CA GLY A 232 -11.45 -7.37 -11.83
C GLY A 232 -10.65 -8.35 -10.99
N THR A 233 -9.39 -8.60 -11.37
CA THR A 233 -8.51 -9.53 -10.63
C THR A 233 -8.35 -9.12 -9.17
N MET A 234 -8.20 -7.82 -8.92
CA MET A 234 -8.06 -7.25 -7.58
C MET A 234 -9.29 -7.50 -6.70
N GLY A 235 -10.49 -7.17 -7.19
CA GLY A 235 -11.73 -7.35 -6.45
C GLY A 235 -12.10 -8.82 -6.27
N MET A 236 -11.91 -9.66 -7.29
CA MET A 236 -12.17 -11.11 -7.17
C MET A 236 -11.28 -11.76 -6.11
N ARG A 237 -9.99 -11.41 -6.08
CA ARG A 237 -9.05 -11.88 -5.04
C ARG A 237 -9.48 -11.44 -3.64
N LEU A 238 -9.86 -10.17 -3.49
CA LEU A 238 -10.35 -9.63 -2.22
C LEU A 238 -11.60 -10.38 -1.75
N GLY A 239 -12.59 -10.59 -2.63
CA GLY A 239 -13.82 -11.29 -2.30
C GLY A 239 -13.59 -12.72 -1.84
N LYS A 240 -12.73 -13.49 -2.53
CA LYS A 240 -12.35 -14.86 -2.11
C LYS A 240 -11.69 -14.89 -0.72
N ILE A 241 -10.79 -13.96 -0.44
CA ILE A 241 -10.15 -13.82 0.88
C ILE A 241 -11.16 -13.43 1.96
N MET A 242 -12.17 -12.64 1.60
CA MET A 242 -13.24 -12.23 2.52
C MET A 242 -14.29 -13.32 2.77
N ALA A 243 -14.54 -14.19 1.78
CA ALA A 243 -15.42 -15.35 1.92
C ALA A 243 -14.85 -16.38 2.90
N GLY A 244 -13.52 -16.48 2.98
CA GLY A 244 -12.85 -17.42 3.88
C GLY A 244 -12.73 -18.83 3.32
N ASP A 245 -12.84 -18.99 2.00
CA ASP A 245 -12.78 -20.30 1.33
C ASP A 245 -11.41 -20.99 1.47
N ASP A 246 -10.34 -20.20 1.60
CA ASP A 246 -8.95 -20.68 1.62
C ASP A 246 -8.13 -20.02 2.74
N TYR A 247 -7.14 -19.20 2.39
CA TYR A 247 -6.33 -18.43 3.33
C TYR A 247 -6.95 -17.08 3.62
N ALA A 248 -6.79 -16.64 4.86
CA ALA A 248 -7.09 -15.28 5.30
C ALA A 248 -6.10 -14.24 4.73
N GLY A 249 -5.82 -14.22 3.42
CA GLY A 249 -4.98 -13.22 2.76
C GLY A 249 -3.86 -13.78 1.90
N THR A 250 -2.93 -12.91 1.53
CA THR A 250 -1.81 -13.19 0.62
C THR A 250 -0.67 -13.95 1.32
N PRO A 251 0.08 -14.82 0.61
CA PRO A 251 1.30 -15.42 1.14
C PRO A 251 2.35 -14.38 1.52
N TYR A 252 3.07 -14.62 2.62
CA TYR A 252 4.11 -13.74 3.11
C TYR A 252 5.19 -14.51 3.87
N VAL A 253 6.38 -13.92 4.02
CA VAL A 253 7.46 -14.48 4.84
C VAL A 253 7.05 -14.44 6.32
N GLU A 254 6.70 -15.59 6.87
CA GLU A 254 6.34 -15.74 8.28
C GLU A 254 7.60 -15.69 9.16
N LYS A 255 8.60 -16.47 8.77
CA LYS A 255 9.83 -16.63 9.51
C LYS A 255 10.96 -16.81 8.52
N MET A 256 12.14 -16.37 8.91
CA MET A 256 13.38 -16.67 8.21
C MET A 256 14.35 -17.27 9.23
N ASP A 257 14.86 -18.45 8.91
CA ASP A 257 15.92 -19.12 9.65
C ASP A 257 17.24 -18.94 8.89
N ALA A 258 18.29 -18.59 9.60
CA ALA A 258 19.63 -18.43 9.04
C ALA A 258 20.61 -19.39 9.73
N SER A 259 21.42 -20.08 8.94
CA SER A 259 22.50 -20.94 9.42
C SER A 259 23.76 -20.71 8.59
N SER A 260 24.91 -21.16 9.11
CA SER A 260 26.18 -21.12 8.39
C SER A 260 26.86 -22.48 8.46
N GLU A 261 27.43 -22.92 7.35
CA GLU A 261 28.26 -24.11 7.26
C GLU A 261 29.57 -23.74 6.55
N GLY A 262 30.69 -23.80 7.27
CA GLY A 262 31.96 -23.28 6.78
C GLY A 262 31.87 -21.80 6.47
N THR A 263 32.15 -21.42 5.21
CA THR A 263 32.06 -20.04 4.72
C THR A 263 30.70 -19.70 4.12
N LYS A 264 29.79 -20.67 3.95
CA LYS A 264 28.50 -20.44 3.31
C LYS A 264 27.41 -20.13 4.31
N PHE A 265 26.52 -19.22 3.93
CA PHE A 265 25.33 -18.85 4.68
C PHE A 265 24.09 -19.37 3.98
N ARG A 266 23.22 -20.04 4.73
CA ARG A 266 21.95 -20.57 4.24
C ARG A 266 20.79 -19.84 4.92
N PHE A 267 19.87 -19.34 4.12
CA PHE A 267 18.66 -18.65 4.54
C PHE A 267 17.44 -19.44 4.08
N VAL A 268 16.56 -19.76 5.01
CA VAL A 268 15.32 -20.49 4.76
C VAL A 268 14.15 -19.60 5.16
N PHE A 269 13.45 -19.06 4.17
CA PHE A 269 12.25 -18.26 4.34
C PHE A 269 11.03 -19.19 4.32
N LYS A 270 10.35 -19.33 5.46
CA LYS A 270 9.09 -20.05 5.57
C LYS A 270 7.95 -19.11 5.19
N ILE A 271 7.15 -19.52 4.22
CA ILE A 271 6.02 -18.75 3.69
C ILE A 271 4.73 -19.22 4.35
N ALA A 272 4.00 -18.30 4.99
CA ALA A 272 2.66 -18.54 5.49
C ALA A 272 1.64 -18.47 4.34
N ARG A 273 0.47 -19.08 4.54
CA ARG A 273 -0.64 -19.08 3.56
C ARG A 273 -0.22 -19.65 2.20
N CYS A 274 0.56 -20.72 2.28
CA CYS A 274 1.18 -21.37 1.15
C CYS A 274 1.49 -22.82 1.53
N GLN A 275 1.00 -23.78 0.75
CA GLN A 275 1.45 -25.17 0.80
C GLN A 275 2.58 -25.40 -0.20
N LYS A 276 2.46 -24.79 -1.39
CA LYS A 276 3.45 -24.92 -2.47
C LYS A 276 3.74 -23.56 -3.10
N LEU A 277 4.94 -23.07 -2.84
CA LEU A 277 5.50 -21.90 -3.49
C LEU A 277 6.03 -22.33 -4.86
N HIS A 278 5.72 -21.57 -5.89
CA HIS A 278 6.18 -21.85 -7.25
C HIS A 278 6.52 -20.56 -8.01
N LEU A 279 7.22 -20.74 -9.13
CA LEU A 279 7.59 -19.68 -10.06
C LEU A 279 6.62 -19.66 -11.24
N GLU A 280 5.93 -18.53 -11.43
CA GLU A 280 5.11 -18.26 -12.62
C GLU A 280 5.89 -17.47 -13.68
N LYS A 281 6.84 -16.65 -13.23
CA LYS A 281 7.64 -15.76 -14.07
C LYS A 281 9.07 -15.68 -13.54
N GLU A 282 9.95 -15.15 -14.37
CA GLU A 282 11.31 -14.82 -13.93
C GLU A 282 11.28 -13.84 -12.75
N THR A 283 12.08 -14.13 -11.74
CA THR A 283 12.15 -13.33 -10.53
C THR A 283 13.50 -13.38 -9.85
N TYR A 284 13.76 -12.38 -9.01
CA TYR A 284 15.04 -12.14 -8.39
C TYR A 284 14.89 -11.79 -6.91
N LEU A 285 15.84 -12.23 -6.10
CA LEU A 285 16.11 -11.61 -4.82
C LEU A 285 17.22 -10.58 -4.99
N LYS A 286 17.07 -9.41 -4.35
CA LYS A 286 18.13 -8.42 -4.26
C LYS A 286 18.85 -8.60 -2.93
N VAL A 287 20.15 -8.82 -3.00
CA VAL A 287 21.03 -9.01 -1.86
C VAL A 287 21.98 -7.82 -1.77
N LYS A 288 22.02 -7.17 -0.62
CA LYS A 288 22.95 -6.08 -0.33
C LYS A 288 23.89 -6.52 0.78
N TYR A 289 25.18 -6.39 0.55
CA TYR A 289 26.23 -6.78 1.49
C TYR A 289 26.75 -5.57 2.30
N PHE A 290 27.54 -5.85 3.33
CA PHE A 290 28.08 -4.81 4.23
C PHE A 290 29.13 -3.92 3.58
N ASP A 291 29.84 -4.43 2.57
CA ASP A 291 30.81 -3.72 1.73
C ASP A 291 30.16 -2.83 0.65
N LYS A 292 28.82 -2.68 0.68
CA LYS A 292 27.99 -1.97 -0.29
C LYS A 292 27.83 -2.66 -1.64
N LYS A 293 28.36 -3.87 -1.83
CA LYS A 293 28.05 -4.70 -3.01
C LYS A 293 26.54 -5.00 -3.03
N VAL A 294 25.93 -4.96 -4.21
CA VAL A 294 24.53 -5.33 -4.43
C VAL A 294 24.49 -6.35 -5.56
N GLU A 295 23.78 -7.44 -5.34
CA GLU A 295 23.58 -8.52 -6.30
C GLU A 295 22.09 -8.79 -6.52
N GLN A 296 21.75 -9.23 -7.72
CA GLN A 296 20.46 -9.81 -8.03
C GLN A 296 20.65 -11.30 -8.26
N ILE A 297 19.95 -12.11 -7.48
CA ILE A 297 20.00 -13.56 -7.55
C ILE A 297 18.73 -14.04 -8.21
N LYS A 298 18.86 -14.54 -9.43
CA LYS A 298 17.75 -15.15 -10.17
C LYS A 298 17.29 -16.41 -9.45
N LEU A 299 16.00 -16.48 -9.13
CA LEU A 299 15.42 -17.68 -8.51
C LEU A 299 15.08 -18.72 -9.57
N ASN A 300 15.24 -19.99 -9.21
CA ASN A 300 14.83 -21.15 -9.98
C ASN A 300 14.10 -22.18 -9.08
N ALA A 301 13.68 -23.31 -9.65
CA ALA A 301 12.94 -24.33 -8.92
C ALA A 301 13.72 -24.94 -7.74
N ASP A 302 15.05 -25.00 -7.81
CA ASP A 302 15.89 -25.56 -6.74
C ASP A 302 15.92 -24.67 -5.50
N ASN A 303 15.58 -23.38 -5.65
CA ASN A 303 15.39 -22.48 -4.52
C ASN A 303 14.07 -22.74 -3.77
N LEU A 304 13.15 -23.52 -4.33
CA LEU A 304 11.79 -23.68 -3.80
C LEU A 304 11.57 -25.10 -3.27
N GLN A 305 11.09 -25.20 -2.02
CA GLN A 305 10.77 -26.47 -1.40
C GLN A 305 9.48 -26.37 -0.59
N ASN A 306 8.38 -26.93 -1.10
CA ASN A 306 7.03 -26.78 -0.52
C ASN A 306 6.73 -25.29 -0.31
N ASN A 307 6.49 -24.86 0.93
CA ASN A 307 6.25 -23.48 1.31
C ASN A 307 7.51 -22.70 1.71
N LYS A 308 8.69 -23.12 1.26
CA LYS A 308 9.97 -22.52 1.61
C LYS A 308 10.67 -21.96 0.38
N LEU A 309 11.29 -20.80 0.57
CA LEU A 309 12.30 -20.23 -0.31
C LEU A 309 13.66 -20.36 0.37
N ILE A 310 14.63 -20.95 -0.33
CA ILE A 310 15.96 -21.28 0.18
C ILE A 310 17.01 -20.56 -0.65
N LEU A 311 17.87 -19.82 0.04
CA LEU A 311 18.97 -19.07 -0.54
C LEU A 311 20.28 -19.46 0.14
N GLU A 312 21.31 -19.73 -0.66
CA GLU A 312 22.67 -19.95 -0.18
C GLU A 312 23.57 -18.85 -0.74
N LEU A 313 24.39 -18.26 0.13
CA LEU A 313 25.30 -17.14 -0.17
C LEU A 313 26.70 -17.44 0.35
N ASP A 314 27.71 -16.92 -0.34
CA ASP A 314 29.11 -17.06 0.08
C ASP A 314 29.51 -16.03 1.15
N ASP A 315 28.77 -14.93 1.28
CA ASP A 315 29.02 -13.85 2.23
C ASP A 315 27.75 -13.51 3.03
N LEU A 316 27.94 -13.03 4.28
CA LEU A 316 26.83 -12.58 5.11
C LEU A 316 26.22 -11.29 4.51
N PRO A 317 24.95 -11.28 4.11
CA PRO A 317 24.30 -10.09 3.58
C PRO A 317 23.98 -9.11 4.70
N LYS A 318 23.91 -7.83 4.36
CA LYS A 318 23.30 -6.79 5.18
C LYS A 318 21.78 -6.78 5.02
N GLU A 319 21.28 -7.14 3.85
CA GLU A 319 19.85 -7.13 3.54
C GLU A 319 19.53 -8.11 2.40
N ILE A 320 18.41 -8.81 2.51
CA ILE A 320 17.78 -9.57 1.43
C ILE A 320 16.39 -9.00 1.21
N SER A 321 16.03 -8.75 -0.05
CA SER A 321 14.72 -8.22 -0.41
C SER A 321 14.15 -8.86 -1.67
N TYR A 322 12.82 -8.91 -1.72
CA TYR A 322 12.02 -9.36 -2.85
C TYR A 322 11.03 -8.26 -3.23
N ALA A 323 11.03 -7.84 -4.50
CA ALA A 323 10.13 -6.81 -5.02
C ALA A 323 10.10 -5.50 -4.21
N TYR A 324 11.22 -5.15 -3.56
CA TYR A 324 11.38 -3.94 -2.76
C TYR A 324 11.87 -2.78 -3.65
N GLU A 325 10.97 -2.30 -4.49
CA GLU A 325 11.16 -1.15 -5.37
C GLU A 325 9.79 -0.57 -5.70
N ASN A 326 9.70 0.70 -6.12
CA ASN A 326 8.44 1.39 -6.42
C ASN A 326 7.54 0.62 -7.41
N TYR A 327 8.11 0.18 -8.54
CA TYR A 327 7.46 -0.67 -9.52
C TYR A 327 8.32 -1.91 -9.81
N PRO A 328 8.01 -3.08 -9.22
CA PRO A 328 8.77 -4.29 -9.47
C PRO A 328 8.40 -4.94 -10.80
N HIS A 329 9.38 -5.07 -11.69
CA HIS A 329 9.17 -5.69 -13.01
C HIS A 329 9.10 -7.23 -12.97
N HIS A 330 9.63 -7.85 -11.91
CA HIS A 330 9.88 -9.29 -11.85
C HIS A 330 9.13 -9.97 -10.69
N ILE A 331 7.79 -9.90 -10.71
CA ILE A 331 6.93 -10.61 -9.76
C ILE A 331 6.67 -12.04 -10.26
N GLY A 332 7.28 -13.02 -9.60
CA GLY A 332 7.24 -14.41 -10.06
C GLY A 332 6.92 -15.46 -9.00
N LEU A 333 6.87 -15.11 -7.70
CA LEU A 333 6.60 -16.07 -6.63
C LEU A 333 5.11 -16.10 -6.28
N TYR A 334 4.48 -17.28 -6.37
CA TYR A 334 3.05 -17.47 -6.11
C TYR A 334 2.80 -18.72 -5.26
N ASN A 335 1.72 -18.71 -4.48
CA ASN A 335 1.20 -19.92 -3.82
C ASN A 335 0.25 -20.70 -4.75
N GLU A 336 -0.19 -21.88 -4.34
CA GLU A 336 -1.09 -22.77 -5.08
C GLU A 336 -2.46 -22.17 -5.48
N LEU A 337 -2.83 -21.01 -4.92
CA LEU A 337 -4.06 -20.28 -5.27
C LEU A 337 -3.81 -19.15 -6.27
N ASN A 338 -2.59 -19.05 -6.82
CA ASN A 338 -2.13 -17.97 -7.68
C ASN A 338 -2.17 -16.59 -7.00
N TYR A 339 -1.93 -16.55 -5.68
CA TYR A 339 -1.71 -15.29 -4.96
C TYR A 339 -0.21 -14.98 -4.90
N PRO A 340 0.19 -13.74 -5.25
CA PRO A 340 1.60 -13.36 -5.29
C PRO A 340 2.18 -13.33 -3.87
N LEU A 341 3.44 -13.71 -3.68
CA LEU A 341 4.14 -13.47 -2.43
C LEU A 341 4.21 -11.95 -2.18
N SER A 342 3.84 -11.50 -0.97
CA SER A 342 4.03 -10.10 -0.56
C SER A 342 5.51 -9.72 -0.67
N PRO A 343 5.84 -8.53 -1.22
CA PRO A 343 7.17 -7.96 -1.13
C PRO A 343 7.66 -7.90 0.31
N PHE A 344 8.97 -8.06 0.48
CA PHE A 344 9.60 -7.99 1.79
C PHE A 344 11.05 -7.50 1.68
N ARG A 345 11.54 -6.98 2.80
CA ARG A 345 12.94 -6.66 3.05
C ARG A 345 13.29 -7.12 4.46
N VAL A 346 14.36 -7.90 4.58
CA VAL A 346 14.90 -8.34 5.86
C VAL A 346 16.33 -7.87 5.98
N GLY A 347 16.62 -7.14 7.07
CA GLY A 347 17.95 -6.67 7.40
C GLY A 347 18.66 -7.63 8.36
N PHE A 348 19.98 -7.66 8.27
CA PHE A 348 20.86 -8.45 9.13
C PHE A 348 21.85 -7.53 9.83
N ILE A 349 22.19 -7.86 11.06
CA ILE A 349 23.18 -7.13 11.86
C ILE A 349 24.41 -8.00 12.01
N LYS A 350 25.57 -7.46 11.67
CA LYS A 350 26.85 -8.10 12.00
C LYS A 350 27.02 -7.99 13.51
N LYS A 351 26.85 -9.08 14.26
CA LYS A 351 27.30 -9.10 15.65
C LYS A 351 28.82 -8.94 15.61
N VAL A 352 29.30 -7.80 16.05
CA VAL A 352 30.73 -7.61 16.32
C VAL A 352 31.01 -8.46 17.56
N MET A 353 31.77 -9.53 17.39
CA MET A 353 32.32 -10.30 18.51
C MET A 353 33.51 -9.55 19.10
#